data_AF-A0A1B0FDV4-F1
#
_entry.id   AF-A0A1B0FDV4-F1
#
_cell.length_a   1.000
_cell.length_b   1.000
_cell.length_c   1.000
_cell.angle_alpha   90.00
_cell.angle_beta   90.00
_cell.angle_gamma   90.00
#
_symmetry.space_group_name_H-M   'P 1'
#
loop_
_entity.id
_entity.type
_entity.pdbx_description
1 polymer ?
#
loop_
_entity_poly.entity_id
_entity_poly.type
_entity_poly.pdbx_seq_one_letter_code
_entity_poly.pdbx_strand_id
1 'polypeptide(L)'
;MSDKYAVPNKLPGKTISVLAHRKRRILQDKASIEQKKKLRTERIAKSKKYRKFRRPESFVMNYIKAERTANRVKRVLRTNILKTNDAGKTNQKLLLVMRHAGKKVFDETTNTILRTLRMPVRHNAVFLENSKENQILLKVIEPFVVYGFPTITTIRELIFKKGFARIEGKKTAIQSNTMIEDILGDKGIICLEDIIHEIYTVGANFESVINFLCSFLLSSPRDGWKNKVSVPYKRGGEYGDRGNGINELIARCM
;
A
#
# COMPACT_ATOMS: atom_id res chain seq x y z
N MET A 1 59.07 -6.60 3.33
CA MET A 1 58.82 -6.27 4.74
C MET A 1 57.34 -6.47 5.02
N SER A 2 57.00 -7.39 5.91
CA SER A 2 55.61 -7.71 6.26
C SER A 2 55.47 -7.63 7.79
N ASP A 3 54.72 -6.64 8.24
CA ASP A 3 54.56 -6.36 9.67
C ASP A 3 53.79 -7.49 10.36
N LYS A 4 54.48 -8.17 11.29
CA LYS A 4 53.93 -9.21 12.16
C LYS A 4 53.79 -8.62 13.57
N TYR A 5 52.56 -8.34 13.98
CA TYR A 5 52.29 -7.97 15.37
C TYR A 5 52.10 -9.23 16.24
N ALA A 6 52.76 -9.25 17.39
CA ALA A 6 52.73 -10.35 18.35
C ALA A 6 51.42 -10.35 19.17
N VAL A 7 50.74 -11.49 19.21
CA VAL A 7 49.59 -11.73 20.10
C VAL A 7 50.10 -12.45 21.36
N PRO A 8 49.92 -11.90 22.57
CA PRO A 8 50.41 -12.55 23.78
C PRO A 8 49.42 -13.62 24.22
N ASN A 9 49.70 -14.89 23.87
CA ASN A 9 49.37 -16.03 24.73
C ASN A 9 50.22 -17.27 24.37
N LYS A 10 50.88 -17.82 25.40
CA LYS A 10 51.96 -18.83 25.37
C LYS A 10 51.49 -20.25 24.98
N LEU A 11 51.30 -20.49 23.70
CA LEU A 11 51.43 -21.79 22.99
C LEU A 11 51.96 -21.44 21.58
N PRO A 12 52.74 -22.28 20.88
CA PRO A 12 53.20 -21.95 19.52
C PRO A 12 51.97 -21.77 18.61
N GLY A 13 51.57 -20.51 18.44
CA GLY A 13 50.43 -20.13 17.64
C GLY A 13 50.74 -20.50 16.20
N LYS A 14 50.09 -21.55 15.70
CA LYS A 14 50.14 -21.93 14.29
C LYS A 14 50.01 -20.64 13.47
N THR A 15 51.00 -20.33 12.63
CA THR A 15 50.98 -19.13 11.78
C THR A 15 49.86 -19.32 10.75
N ILE A 16 48.66 -18.87 11.10
CA ILE A 16 47.47 -18.97 10.27
C ILE A 16 47.48 -17.78 9.33
N SER A 17 47.34 -18.02 8.02
CA SER A 17 47.24 -16.94 7.05
C SER A 17 46.01 -16.07 7.30
N VAL A 18 46.09 -14.77 7.00
CA VAL A 18 44.96 -13.82 7.09
C VAL A 18 43.72 -14.34 6.34
N LEU A 19 43.95 -15.03 5.23
CA LEU A 19 42.92 -15.71 4.43
C LEU A 19 42.17 -16.79 5.20
N ALA A 20 42.87 -17.61 6.00
CA ALA A 20 42.26 -18.63 6.82
C ALA A 20 41.44 -18.03 7.99
N HIS A 21 41.89 -16.90 8.56
CA HIS A 21 41.10 -16.17 9.56
C HIS A 21 39.81 -15.58 8.95
N ARG A 22 39.90 -15.01 7.74
CA ARG A 22 38.74 -14.47 7.00
C ARG A 22 37.74 -15.57 6.64
N LYS A 23 38.21 -16.72 6.16
CA LYS A 23 37.37 -17.90 5.88
C LYS A 23 36.64 -18.39 7.14
N ARG A 24 37.33 -18.44 8.29
CA ARG A 24 36.73 -18.81 9.58
C ARG A 24 35.62 -17.85 10.01
N ARG A 25 35.84 -16.53 9.90
CA ARG A 25 34.82 -15.52 10.21
C ARG A 25 33.58 -15.67 9.33
N ILE A 26 33.76 -15.85 8.01
CA ILE A 26 32.64 -16.07 7.07
C ILE A 26 31.85 -17.34 7.44
N LEU A 27 32.53 -18.42 7.83
CA LEU A 27 31.85 -19.66 8.26
C LEU A 27 31.10 -19.47 9.58
N GLN A 28 31.66 -18.73 10.54
CA GLN A 28 30.98 -18.39 11.79
C GLN A 28 29.76 -17.49 11.55
N ASP A 29 29.87 -16.48 10.69
CA ASP A 29 28.76 -15.61 10.31
C ASP A 29 27.64 -16.40 9.62
N LYS A 30 28.00 -17.30 8.69
CA LYS A 30 27.06 -18.23 8.05
C LYS A 30 26.35 -19.13 9.07
N ALA A 31 27.10 -19.74 9.99
CA ALA A 31 26.55 -20.59 11.04
C ALA A 31 25.61 -19.81 11.98
N SER A 32 25.97 -18.58 12.35
CA SER A 32 25.13 -17.69 13.17
C SER A 32 23.82 -17.31 12.45
N ILE A 33 23.90 -16.98 11.15
CA ILE A 33 22.72 -16.70 10.33
C ILE A 33 21.82 -17.93 10.23
N GLU A 34 22.39 -19.11 10.02
CA GLU A 34 21.66 -20.37 9.91
C GLU A 34 20.99 -20.77 11.23
N GLN A 35 21.69 -20.61 12.35
CA GLN A 35 21.13 -20.83 13.69
C GLN A 35 19.97 -19.85 13.97
N LYS A 36 20.12 -18.57 13.63
CA LYS A 36 19.03 -17.58 13.74
C LYS A 36 17.83 -17.95 12.86
N LYS A 37 18.06 -18.47 11.65
CA LYS A 37 16.99 -18.98 10.76
C LYS A 37 16.29 -20.18 11.39
N LYS A 38 17.02 -21.16 11.92
CA LYS A 38 16.48 -22.36 12.57
C LYS A 38 15.66 -22.03 13.83
N LEU A 39 16.16 -21.14 14.68
CA LEU A 39 15.41 -20.67 15.86
C LEU A 39 14.12 -19.95 15.45
N ARG A 40 14.15 -19.17 14.36
CA ARG A 40 12.96 -18.52 13.80
C ARG A 40 11.97 -19.56 13.27
N THR A 41 12.40 -20.58 12.54
CA THR A 41 11.51 -21.63 12.02
C THR A 41 10.90 -22.47 13.14
N GLU A 42 11.67 -22.81 14.18
CA GLU A 42 11.19 -23.54 15.35
C GLU A 42 10.16 -22.73 16.16
N ARG A 43 10.41 -21.43 16.38
CA ARG A 43 9.43 -20.53 17.01
C ARG A 43 8.12 -20.47 16.20
N ILE A 44 8.22 -20.36 14.88
CA ILE A 44 7.06 -20.38 13.99
C ILE A 44 6.33 -21.72 14.09
N ALA A 45 7.03 -22.85 14.05
CA ALA A 45 6.45 -24.20 14.14
C ALA A 45 5.75 -24.44 15.48
N LYS A 46 6.38 -24.06 16.61
CA LYS A 46 5.75 -24.11 17.95
C LYS A 46 4.47 -23.28 17.99
N SER A 47 4.49 -22.05 17.47
CA SER A 47 3.29 -21.20 17.41
C SER A 47 2.17 -21.79 16.55
N LYS A 48 2.51 -22.52 15.48
CA LYS A 48 1.55 -23.22 14.61
C LYS A 48 0.90 -24.41 15.32
N LYS A 49 1.64 -25.13 16.17
CA LYS A 49 1.11 -26.30 16.92
C LYS A 49 -0.02 -25.89 17.86
N TYR A 50 0.14 -24.80 18.61
CA TYR A 50 -0.92 -24.26 19.48
C TYR A 50 -2.13 -23.70 18.71
N ARG A 51 -1.99 -23.38 17.42
CA ARG A 51 -3.08 -22.89 16.55
C ARG A 51 -3.95 -24.00 15.94
N LYS A 52 -3.63 -25.28 16.14
CA LYS A 52 -4.43 -26.39 15.60
C LYS A 52 -5.82 -26.47 16.26
N PHE A 53 -5.92 -26.07 17.53
CA PHE A 53 -7.20 -25.89 18.19
C PHE A 53 -7.79 -24.52 17.83
N ARG A 54 -8.83 -24.52 16.99
CA ARG A 54 -9.62 -23.32 16.70
C ARG A 54 -10.74 -23.20 17.72
N ARG A 55 -10.72 -22.09 18.47
CA ARG A 55 -11.78 -21.75 19.40
C ARG A 55 -13.12 -21.57 18.67
N PRO A 56 -14.25 -22.12 19.16
CA PRO A 56 -15.57 -21.95 18.54
C PRO A 56 -15.92 -20.48 18.23
N GLU A 57 -15.55 -19.57 19.13
CA GLU A 57 -15.74 -18.13 18.98
C GLU A 57 -15.06 -17.60 17.73
N SER A 58 -13.92 -18.17 17.31
CA SER A 58 -13.22 -17.70 16.11
C SER A 58 -14.02 -17.90 14.81
N PHE A 59 -14.91 -18.88 14.77
CA PHE A 59 -15.82 -19.11 13.64
C PHE A 59 -16.95 -18.08 13.64
N VAL A 60 -17.59 -17.89 14.80
CA VAL A 60 -18.73 -16.97 14.96
C VAL A 60 -18.30 -15.50 14.85
N MET A 61 -17.10 -15.15 15.33
CA MET A 61 -16.60 -13.78 15.32
C MET A 61 -16.47 -13.18 13.91
N ASN A 62 -16.32 -14.00 12.88
CA ASN A 62 -16.29 -13.53 11.50
C ASN A 62 -17.68 -13.11 11.04
N TYR A 63 -18.70 -13.93 11.37
CA TYR A 63 -20.10 -13.64 11.11
C TYR A 63 -20.55 -12.37 11.85
N ILE A 64 -20.28 -12.26 13.15
CA ILE A 64 -20.61 -11.07 13.95
C ILE A 64 -19.97 -9.81 13.37
N LYS A 65 -18.72 -9.90 12.89
CA LYS A 65 -18.05 -8.75 12.25
C LYS A 65 -18.74 -8.35 10.94
N ALA A 66 -19.10 -9.33 10.10
CA ALA A 66 -19.80 -9.11 8.85
C ALA A 66 -21.20 -8.48 9.09
N GLU A 67 -21.92 -8.97 10.10
CA GLU A 67 -23.22 -8.43 10.50
C GLU A 67 -23.11 -6.98 11.00
N ARG A 68 -22.13 -6.69 11.86
CA ARG A 68 -21.86 -5.30 12.33
C ARG A 68 -21.54 -4.36 11.17
N THR A 69 -20.76 -4.82 10.18
CA THR A 69 -20.49 -4.03 8.98
C THR A 69 -21.75 -3.81 8.16
N ALA A 70 -22.58 -4.84 7.93
CA ALA A 70 -23.84 -4.71 7.19
C ALA A 70 -24.80 -3.71 7.88
N ASN A 71 -24.93 -3.79 9.20
CA ASN A 71 -25.75 -2.86 9.99
C ASN A 71 -25.22 -1.42 9.94
N ARG A 72 -23.89 -1.23 9.89
CA ARG A 72 -23.28 0.08 9.65
C ARG A 72 -23.59 0.57 8.24
N VAL A 73 -23.44 -0.25 7.22
CA VAL A 73 -23.73 0.12 5.82
C VAL A 73 -25.18 0.55 5.67
N LYS A 74 -26.14 -0.21 6.21
CA LYS A 74 -27.56 0.18 6.25
C LYS A 74 -27.79 1.54 6.90
N ARG A 75 -27.10 1.82 8.02
CA ARG A 75 -27.18 3.14 8.68
C ARG A 75 -26.61 4.24 7.81
N VAL A 76 -25.42 4.05 7.25
CA VAL A 76 -24.75 5.02 6.36
C VAL A 76 -25.64 5.35 5.16
N LEU A 77 -26.24 4.34 4.52
CA LEU A 77 -27.15 4.55 3.39
C LEU A 77 -28.43 5.29 3.77
N ARG A 78 -28.99 5.05 4.97
CA ARG A 78 -30.17 5.78 5.48
C ARG A 78 -29.86 7.23 5.85
N THR A 79 -28.70 7.47 6.46
CA THR A 79 -28.28 8.82 6.87
C THR A 79 -27.78 9.66 5.70
N ASN A 80 -27.29 9.01 4.64
CA ASN A 80 -26.76 9.68 3.46
C ASN A 80 -27.88 9.93 2.43
N ILE A 81 -28.80 10.81 2.79
CA ILE A 81 -29.47 11.70 1.81
C ILE A 81 -28.50 12.86 1.63
N LEU A 82 -27.54 12.75 0.72
CA LEU A 82 -26.48 13.74 0.59
C LEU A 82 -27.03 15.03 -0.02
N LYS A 83 -27.16 16.07 0.82
CA LYS A 83 -26.92 17.46 0.40
C LYS A 83 -25.49 17.51 -0.12
N THR A 84 -25.32 17.75 -1.41
CA THR A 84 -24.02 18.14 -1.93
C THR A 84 -23.75 19.55 -1.44
N ASN A 85 -22.76 19.72 -0.56
CA ASN A 85 -22.19 21.05 -0.37
C ASN A 85 -21.30 21.31 -1.58
N ASP A 86 -21.94 21.62 -2.71
CA ASP A 86 -21.31 22.22 -3.86
C ASP A 86 -21.13 23.71 -3.55
N ALA A 87 -19.88 24.16 -3.49
CA ALA A 87 -19.42 25.47 -3.96
C ALA A 87 -18.10 25.85 -3.26
N GLY A 88 -16.99 25.86 -4.01
CA GLY A 88 -15.96 26.85 -3.76
C GLY A 88 -14.63 26.41 -3.16
N LYS A 89 -14.17 25.16 -3.33
CA LYS A 89 -12.75 24.84 -3.10
C LYS A 89 -12.12 24.22 -4.35
N THR A 90 -11.15 24.95 -4.89
CA THR A 90 -10.31 24.55 -6.01
C THR A 90 -9.56 23.26 -5.66
N ASN A 91 -9.44 22.33 -6.62
CA ASN A 91 -8.82 20.99 -6.54
C ASN A 91 -9.65 19.84 -5.91
N GLN A 92 -10.97 19.98 -5.78
CA GLN A 92 -11.84 18.91 -5.27
C GLN A 92 -12.29 17.85 -6.30
N LYS A 93 -11.83 17.90 -7.56
CA LYS A 93 -12.32 16.95 -8.58
C LYS A 93 -11.65 15.57 -8.53
N LEU A 94 -10.42 15.49 -8.03
CA LEU A 94 -9.63 14.26 -7.98
C LEU A 94 -9.44 13.79 -6.52
N LEU A 95 -9.62 12.49 -6.30
CA LEU A 95 -9.32 11.83 -5.04
C LEU A 95 -8.19 10.82 -5.24
N LEU A 96 -7.23 10.83 -4.32
CA LEU A 96 -6.28 9.73 -4.15
C LEU A 96 -6.75 8.88 -2.98
N VAL A 97 -7.01 7.61 -3.25
CA VAL A 97 -7.51 6.65 -2.26
C VAL A 97 -6.46 5.56 -2.06
N MET A 98 -6.08 5.31 -0.82
CA MET A 98 -5.17 4.23 -0.45
C MET A 98 -5.87 3.29 0.55
N ARG A 99 -5.81 2.00 0.31
CA ARG A 99 -6.23 0.99 1.27
C ARG A 99 -5.17 0.80 2.35
N HIS A 100 -5.50 1.12 3.59
CA HIS A 100 -4.55 0.97 4.70
C HIS A 100 -4.41 -0.49 5.16
N ALA A 101 -3.41 -0.76 6.02
CA ALA A 101 -3.11 -2.07 6.60
C ALA A 101 -4.13 -2.51 7.68
N GLY A 102 -5.42 -2.44 7.35
CA GLY A 102 -6.52 -2.73 8.28
C GLY A 102 -6.76 -4.22 8.53
N LYS A 103 -7.86 -4.48 9.24
CA LYS A 103 -8.39 -5.83 9.54
C LYS A 103 -8.82 -6.53 8.24
N LYS A 104 -8.80 -7.87 8.23
CA LYS A 104 -9.43 -8.65 7.15
C LYS A 104 -10.88 -8.22 6.99
N VAL A 105 -11.29 -7.95 5.75
CA VAL A 105 -12.67 -7.62 5.39
C VAL A 105 -13.44 -8.93 5.30
N PHE A 106 -14.47 -9.08 6.15
CA PHE A 106 -15.31 -10.28 6.19
C PHE A 106 -16.60 -10.13 5.39
N ASP A 107 -17.05 -8.89 5.22
CA ASP A 107 -18.24 -8.57 4.45
C ASP A 107 -17.97 -8.63 2.94
N GLU A 108 -18.88 -9.28 2.22
CA GLU A 108 -18.79 -9.48 0.78
C GLU A 108 -19.02 -8.17 0.03
N THR A 109 -19.98 -7.33 0.47
CA THR A 109 -20.29 -6.07 -0.21
C THR A 109 -19.08 -5.13 -0.23
N THR A 110 -18.40 -4.98 0.91
CA THR A 110 -17.15 -4.22 1.01
C THR A 110 -16.05 -4.82 0.11
N ASN A 111 -15.91 -6.15 0.05
CA ASN A 111 -14.90 -6.78 -0.80
C ASN A 111 -15.19 -6.57 -2.29
N THR A 112 -16.45 -6.62 -2.70
CA THR A 112 -16.87 -6.33 -4.08
C THR A 112 -16.51 -4.89 -4.45
N ILE A 113 -16.85 -3.91 -3.61
CA ILE A 113 -16.50 -2.50 -3.85
C ILE A 113 -14.98 -2.31 -3.95
N LEU A 114 -14.19 -2.92 -3.06
CA LEU A 114 -12.73 -2.83 -3.12
C LEU A 114 -12.13 -3.48 -4.38
N ARG A 115 -12.77 -4.51 -4.93
CA ARG A 115 -12.38 -5.13 -6.22
C ARG A 115 -12.73 -4.23 -7.38
N THR A 116 -13.93 -3.64 -7.40
CA THR A 116 -14.37 -2.68 -8.41
C THR A 116 -13.43 -1.47 -8.47
N LEU A 117 -13.05 -0.92 -7.32
CA LEU A 117 -12.09 0.18 -7.22
C LEU A 117 -10.61 -0.25 -7.38
N ARG A 118 -10.35 -1.52 -7.75
CA ARG A 118 -8.99 -2.04 -8.04
C ARG A 118 -8.01 -2.02 -6.86
N MET A 119 -8.52 -2.08 -5.63
CA MET A 119 -7.76 -2.14 -4.37
C MET A 119 -7.96 -3.45 -3.56
N PRO A 120 -7.81 -4.65 -4.16
CA PRO A 120 -8.00 -5.92 -3.45
C PRO A 120 -6.87 -6.24 -2.45
N VAL A 121 -5.70 -5.60 -2.59
CA VAL A 121 -4.53 -5.81 -1.73
C VAL A 121 -4.31 -4.61 -0.82
N ARG A 122 -3.70 -4.84 0.36
CA ARG A 122 -3.34 -3.78 1.31
C ARG A 122 -2.26 -2.87 0.69
N HIS A 123 -2.31 -1.58 1.02
CA HIS A 123 -1.43 -0.54 0.47
C HIS A 123 -1.58 -0.30 -1.04
N ASN A 124 -2.62 -0.86 -1.68
CA ASN A 124 -2.99 -0.39 -3.01
C ASN A 124 -3.55 1.02 -2.91
N ALA A 125 -3.11 1.88 -3.82
CA ALA A 125 -3.67 3.20 -4.04
C ALA A 125 -4.14 3.36 -5.48
N VAL A 126 -5.21 4.14 -5.66
CA VAL A 126 -5.87 4.40 -6.93
C VAL A 126 -6.36 5.85 -6.95
N PHE A 127 -6.31 6.47 -8.13
CA PHE A 127 -6.94 7.75 -8.39
C PHE A 127 -8.41 7.55 -8.76
N LEU A 128 -9.30 8.32 -8.16
CA LEU A 128 -10.73 8.32 -8.44
C LEU A 128 -11.21 9.73 -8.73
N GLU A 129 -12.16 9.87 -9.63
CA GLU A 129 -12.94 11.09 -9.77
C GLU A 129 -13.82 11.30 -8.54
N ASN A 130 -13.95 12.54 -8.09
CA ASN A 130 -14.82 12.92 -6.98
C ASN A 130 -16.29 13.06 -7.41
N SER A 131 -16.87 11.97 -7.91
CA SER A 131 -18.29 11.89 -8.28
C SER A 131 -19.16 11.55 -7.06
N LYS A 132 -20.46 11.86 -7.14
CA LYS A 132 -21.44 11.51 -6.07
C LYS A 132 -21.47 10.00 -5.81
N GLU A 133 -21.37 9.22 -6.88
CA GLU A 133 -21.33 7.75 -6.83
C GLU A 133 -20.09 7.24 -6.09
N ASN A 134 -18.92 7.76 -6.46
CA ASN A 134 -17.66 7.40 -5.81
C ASN A 134 -17.65 7.82 -4.33
N GLN A 135 -18.25 8.96 -3.98
CA GLN A 135 -18.40 9.37 -2.57
C GLN A 135 -19.28 8.39 -1.78
N ILE A 136 -20.39 7.90 -2.34
CA ILE A 136 -21.25 6.90 -1.70
C ILE A 136 -20.44 5.61 -1.43
N LEU A 137 -19.72 5.12 -2.45
CA LEU A 137 -18.86 3.95 -2.31
C LEU A 137 -17.78 4.15 -1.25
N LEU A 138 -17.13 5.33 -1.24
CA LEU A 138 -16.11 5.68 -0.26
C LEU A 138 -16.66 5.72 1.16
N LYS A 139 -17.89 6.19 1.38
CA LYS A 139 -18.54 6.15 2.70
C LYS A 139 -18.80 4.73 3.19
N VAL A 140 -19.13 3.81 2.28
CA VAL A 140 -19.25 2.39 2.61
C VAL A 140 -17.90 1.83 3.05
N ILE A 141 -16.83 2.08 2.30
CA ILE A 141 -15.50 1.48 2.60
C ILE A 141 -14.61 2.32 3.53
N GLU A 142 -15.07 3.48 4.00
CA GLU A 142 -14.33 4.48 4.79
C GLU A 142 -13.45 3.88 5.91
N PRO A 143 -13.89 2.86 6.68
CA PRO A 143 -13.07 2.26 7.76
C PRO A 143 -11.85 1.46 7.29
N PHE A 144 -11.67 1.26 5.98
CA PHE A 144 -10.60 0.44 5.38
C PHE A 144 -9.65 1.24 4.49
N VAL A 145 -9.99 2.50 4.20
CA VAL A 145 -9.27 3.35 3.27
C VAL A 145 -8.93 4.68 3.91
N VAL A 146 -7.87 5.31 3.41
CA VAL A 146 -7.57 6.71 3.60
C VAL A 146 -7.67 7.39 2.26
N TYR A 147 -8.25 8.58 2.21
CA TYR A 147 -8.35 9.33 0.97
C TYR A 147 -8.22 10.82 1.20
N GLY A 148 -7.94 11.55 0.14
CA GLY A 148 -7.84 13.01 0.16
C GLY A 148 -7.48 13.57 -1.20
N PHE A 149 -7.12 14.85 -1.23
CA PHE A 149 -6.81 15.57 -2.45
C PHE A 149 -5.30 15.53 -2.72
N PRO A 150 -4.85 14.87 -3.80
CA PRO A 150 -3.44 14.81 -4.14
C PRO A 150 -2.96 16.12 -4.78
N THR A 151 -1.70 16.45 -4.56
CA THR A 151 -0.98 17.54 -5.23
C THR A 151 -0.34 17.04 -6.52
N ILE A 152 -0.05 17.95 -7.47
CA ILE A 152 0.65 17.61 -8.73
C ILE A 152 1.98 16.89 -8.43
N THR A 153 2.72 17.34 -7.41
CA THR A 153 3.98 16.71 -7.01
C THR A 153 3.74 15.26 -6.56
N THR A 154 2.72 15.00 -5.74
CA THR A 154 2.39 13.64 -5.29
C THR A 154 1.94 12.74 -6.44
N ILE A 155 1.14 13.27 -7.38
CA ILE A 155 0.71 12.52 -8.58
C ILE A 155 1.92 12.15 -9.42
N ARG A 156 2.77 13.14 -9.71
CA ARG A 156 4.00 12.98 -10.48
C ARG A 156 4.87 11.89 -9.85
N GLU A 157 5.20 12.01 -8.57
CA GLU A 157 6.07 11.03 -7.93
C GLU A 157 5.48 9.61 -7.89
N LEU A 158 4.16 9.49 -7.70
CA LEU A 158 3.48 8.19 -7.74
C LEU A 158 3.62 7.52 -9.11
N ILE A 159 3.40 8.28 -10.18
CA ILE A 159 3.48 7.76 -11.55
C ILE A 159 4.93 7.43 -11.91
N PHE A 160 5.88 8.31 -11.61
CA PHE A 160 7.30 8.06 -11.90
C PHE A 160 7.89 6.90 -11.10
N LYS A 161 7.59 6.79 -9.80
CA LYS A 161 8.23 5.79 -8.91
C LYS A 161 7.47 4.48 -8.81
N LYS A 162 6.14 4.51 -8.93
CA LYS A 162 5.25 3.36 -8.71
C LYS A 162 4.29 3.11 -9.88
N GLY A 163 4.38 3.87 -10.97
CA GLY A 163 3.55 3.71 -12.15
C GLY A 163 3.91 2.45 -12.92
N PHE A 164 2.90 1.65 -13.19
CA PHE A 164 2.99 0.52 -14.10
C PHE A 164 1.81 0.59 -15.05
N ALA A 165 2.04 0.30 -16.32
CA ALA A 165 1.01 0.14 -17.31
C ALA A 165 0.43 -1.27 -17.27
N ARG A 166 -0.84 -1.40 -17.64
CA ARG A 166 -1.49 -2.65 -17.97
C ARG A 166 -1.50 -2.81 -19.48
N ILE A 167 -0.60 -3.65 -19.99
CA ILE A 167 -0.47 -3.95 -21.42
C ILE A 167 -0.81 -5.43 -21.59
N GLU A 168 -1.80 -5.75 -22.43
CA GLU A 168 -2.26 -7.13 -22.67
C GLU A 168 -2.56 -7.92 -21.37
N GLY A 169 -3.10 -7.23 -20.37
CA GLY A 169 -3.41 -7.83 -19.06
C GLY A 169 -2.19 -8.07 -18.15
N LYS A 170 -0.97 -7.80 -18.61
CA LYS A 170 0.26 -7.89 -17.82
C LYS A 170 0.64 -6.53 -17.23
N LYS A 171 1.31 -6.58 -16.08
CA LYS A 171 1.84 -5.40 -15.39
C LYS A 171 3.24 -5.11 -15.92
N THR A 172 3.39 -4.00 -16.65
CA THR A 172 4.64 -3.60 -17.32
C THR A 172 5.09 -2.24 -16.79
N ALA A 173 6.40 -2.05 -16.58
CA ALA A 173 6.93 -0.76 -16.16
C ALA A 173 6.91 0.23 -17.32
N ILE A 174 6.56 1.49 -17.05
CA ILE A 174 6.58 2.55 -18.07
C ILE A 174 8.05 3.00 -18.23
N GLN A 175 8.65 2.67 -19.37
CA GLN A 175 10.07 2.94 -19.67
C GLN A 175 10.28 4.00 -20.76
N SER A 176 9.35 4.10 -21.71
CA SER A 176 9.43 5.03 -22.84
C SER A 176 8.06 5.64 -23.12
N ASN A 177 8.06 6.83 -23.73
CA ASN A 177 6.84 7.50 -24.18
C ASN A 177 6.17 6.77 -25.34
N THR A 178 6.94 6.04 -26.16
CA THR A 178 6.39 5.22 -27.26
C THR A 178 5.33 4.23 -26.78
N MET A 179 5.55 3.57 -25.63
CA MET A 179 4.56 2.66 -25.05
C MET A 179 3.25 3.34 -24.63
N ILE A 180 3.28 4.63 -24.35
CA ILE A 180 2.09 5.41 -23.99
C ILE A 180 1.34 5.80 -25.26
N GLU A 181 2.08 6.32 -26.24
CA GLU A 181 1.55 6.69 -27.55
C GLU A 181 0.92 5.49 -28.27
N ASP A 182 1.52 4.30 -28.21
CA ASP A 182 0.96 3.08 -28.83
C ASP A 182 -0.44 2.70 -28.28
N ILE A 183 -0.77 3.07 -27.05
CA ILE A 183 -2.02 2.66 -26.37
C ILE A 183 -3.02 3.81 -26.22
N LEU A 184 -2.52 5.03 -26.02
CA LEU A 184 -3.34 6.22 -25.75
C LEU A 184 -3.15 7.32 -26.79
N GLY A 185 -2.37 7.09 -27.85
CA GLY A 185 -2.10 8.06 -28.91
C GLY A 185 -3.38 8.52 -29.62
N ASP A 186 -4.33 7.61 -29.85
CA ASP A 186 -5.66 7.92 -30.40
C ASP A 186 -6.45 8.94 -29.56
N LYS A 187 -6.11 9.07 -28.27
CA LYS A 187 -6.73 9.96 -27.30
C LYS A 187 -5.94 11.26 -27.11
N GLY A 188 -4.87 11.46 -27.89
CA GLY A 188 -3.99 12.62 -27.81
C GLY A 188 -3.04 12.60 -26.61
N ILE A 189 -2.79 11.42 -26.02
CA ILE A 189 -1.90 11.26 -24.86
C ILE A 189 -0.63 10.57 -25.35
N ILE A 190 0.45 11.33 -25.47
CA ILE A 190 1.69 10.89 -26.13
C ILE A 190 2.77 10.60 -25.09
N CYS A 191 2.80 11.36 -23.99
CA CYS A 191 3.85 11.25 -22.99
C CYS A 191 3.33 11.06 -21.55
N LEU A 192 4.26 10.78 -20.64
CA LEU A 192 3.98 10.68 -19.20
C LEU A 192 3.41 11.99 -18.61
N GLU A 193 3.82 13.15 -19.13
CA GLU A 193 3.33 14.43 -18.61
C GLU A 193 1.87 14.67 -18.99
N ASP A 194 1.45 14.22 -20.18
CA ASP A 194 0.05 14.27 -20.61
C ASP A 194 -0.83 13.40 -19.69
N ILE A 195 -0.32 12.22 -19.28
CA ILE A 195 -1.00 11.36 -18.27
C ILE A 195 -1.15 12.12 -16.94
N ILE A 196 -0.10 12.78 -16.47
CA ILE A 196 -0.13 13.54 -15.21
C ILE A 196 -1.15 14.69 -15.31
N HIS A 197 -1.14 15.40 -16.44
CA HIS A 197 -2.07 16.49 -16.72
C HIS A 197 -3.51 15.99 -16.70
N GLU A 198 -3.81 14.94 -17.47
CA GLU A 198 -5.14 14.36 -17.61
C GLU A 198 -5.70 13.86 -16.27
N ILE A 199 -4.86 13.25 -15.43
CA ILE A 199 -5.24 12.83 -14.07
C ILE A 199 -5.53 14.03 -13.19
N TYR A 200 -4.66 15.05 -13.19
CA TYR A 200 -4.81 16.21 -12.31
C TYR A 200 -6.04 17.04 -12.64
N THR A 201 -6.32 17.25 -13.92
CA THR A 201 -7.48 18.02 -14.38
C THR A 201 -8.78 17.22 -14.35
N VAL A 202 -8.68 15.88 -14.31
CA VAL A 202 -9.80 14.95 -14.56
C VAL A 202 -10.42 15.26 -15.92
N GLY A 203 -9.62 15.09 -16.97
CA GLY A 203 -10.02 15.37 -18.35
C GLY A 203 -10.98 14.32 -18.95
N ALA A 204 -11.32 14.49 -20.23
CA ALA A 204 -12.29 13.65 -20.93
C ALA A 204 -11.86 12.18 -21.04
N ASN A 205 -10.55 11.93 -21.10
CA ASN A 205 -9.95 10.61 -21.24
C ASN A 205 -9.45 10.04 -19.90
N PHE A 206 -9.84 10.63 -18.77
CA PHE A 206 -9.43 10.20 -17.43
C PHE A 206 -9.64 8.69 -17.20
N GLU A 207 -10.81 8.16 -17.53
CA GLU A 207 -11.10 6.72 -17.35
C GLU A 207 -10.15 5.83 -18.16
N SER A 208 -9.80 6.26 -19.37
CA SER A 208 -8.86 5.55 -20.23
C SER A 208 -7.46 5.51 -19.62
N VAL A 209 -7.01 6.63 -19.07
CA VAL A 209 -5.72 6.74 -18.37
C VAL A 209 -5.71 5.90 -17.11
N ILE A 210 -6.78 5.93 -16.32
CA ILE A 210 -6.90 5.09 -15.12
C ILE A 210 -6.88 3.61 -15.49
N ASN A 211 -7.58 3.19 -16.55
CA ASN A 211 -7.59 1.80 -17.01
C ASN A 211 -6.22 1.33 -17.53
N PHE A 212 -5.49 2.22 -18.22
CA PHE A 212 -4.11 2.00 -18.64
C PHE A 212 -3.18 1.80 -17.44
N LEU A 213 -3.29 2.64 -16.39
CA LEU A 213 -2.46 2.52 -15.20
C LEU A 213 -2.90 1.33 -14.33
N CYS A 214 -1.95 0.59 -13.77
CA CYS A 214 -2.19 -0.34 -12.67
C CYS A 214 -2.40 0.41 -11.35
N SER A 215 -3.05 -0.24 -10.38
CA SER A 215 -3.08 0.31 -9.03
C SER A 215 -1.68 0.38 -8.43
N PHE A 216 -1.41 1.47 -7.71
CA PHE A 216 -0.11 1.76 -7.13
C PHE A 216 0.06 0.91 -5.88
N LEU A 217 1.07 0.04 -5.86
CA LEU A 217 1.41 -0.73 -4.66
C LEU A 217 2.40 0.08 -3.82
N LEU A 218 1.92 0.61 -2.69
CA LEU A 218 2.72 1.42 -1.77
C LEU A 218 3.30 0.58 -0.63
N SER A 219 4.30 1.14 0.04
CA SER A 219 4.85 0.58 1.27
C SER A 219 4.02 1.00 2.48
N SER A 220 4.29 0.38 3.64
CA SER A 220 3.86 0.97 4.91
C SER A 220 4.60 2.30 5.15
N PRO A 221 3.98 3.28 5.84
CA PRO A 221 4.67 4.53 6.16
C PRO A 221 5.97 4.26 6.91
N ARG A 222 7.07 4.92 6.54
CA ARG A 222 8.42 4.69 7.09
C ARG A 222 8.50 4.75 8.62
N ASP A 223 7.78 5.70 9.22
CA ASP A 223 7.72 5.89 10.69
C ASP A 223 6.50 5.22 11.32
N GLY A 224 5.78 4.40 10.54
CA GLY A 224 4.49 3.85 10.92
C GLY A 224 3.34 4.87 10.89
N TRP A 225 2.18 4.40 11.34
CA TRP A 225 0.97 5.21 11.48
C TRP A 225 1.09 6.07 12.75
N LYS A 226 0.76 7.37 12.64
CA LYS A 226 0.89 8.30 13.79
C LYS A 226 -0.18 7.98 14.85
N ASN A 227 -1.39 7.73 14.38
CA ASN A 227 -2.57 7.47 15.17
C ASN A 227 -3.14 6.07 14.90
N LYS A 228 -4.20 5.73 15.64
CA LYS A 228 -4.87 4.44 15.51
C LYS A 228 -5.61 4.32 14.17
N VAL A 229 -5.19 3.35 13.36
CA VAL A 229 -5.75 3.06 12.03
C VAL A 229 -7.23 2.68 12.05
N SER A 230 -7.76 2.24 13.20
CA SER A 230 -9.17 1.87 13.35
C SER A 230 -10.07 3.00 13.84
N VAL A 231 -9.59 4.25 13.87
CA VAL A 231 -10.34 5.43 14.31
C VAL A 231 -10.42 6.41 13.11
N PRO A 232 -11.57 7.09 12.89
CA PRO A 232 -11.68 8.05 11.80
C PRO A 232 -10.74 9.24 11.99
N TYR A 233 -10.20 9.78 10.91
CA TYR A 233 -9.29 10.92 10.91
C TYR A 233 -9.91 12.15 11.60
N LYS A 234 -11.20 12.42 11.36
CA LYS A 234 -11.95 13.50 12.03
C LYS A 234 -11.99 13.41 13.56
N ARG A 235 -11.73 12.23 14.14
CA ARG A 235 -11.68 11.98 15.59
C ARG A 235 -10.24 11.75 16.08
N GLY A 236 -9.23 12.22 15.34
CA GLY A 236 -7.82 12.02 15.67
C GLY A 236 -7.28 10.63 15.34
N GLY A 237 -7.96 9.88 14.47
CA GLY A 237 -7.47 8.59 13.96
C GLY A 237 -6.69 8.71 12.65
N GLU A 238 -6.79 7.70 11.79
CA GLU A 238 -6.13 7.71 10.48
C GLU A 238 -7.08 7.48 9.29
N TYR A 239 -8.15 6.68 9.44
CA TYR A 239 -8.98 6.26 8.31
C TYR A 239 -9.94 7.36 7.82
N GLY A 240 -10.35 7.27 6.55
CA GLY A 240 -11.31 8.18 5.92
C GLY A 240 -10.66 9.40 5.28
N ASP A 241 -11.43 10.48 5.19
CA ASP A 241 -11.03 11.73 4.54
C ASP A 241 -9.97 12.49 5.35
N ARG A 242 -8.81 12.71 4.74
CA ARG A 242 -7.68 13.48 5.27
C ARG A 242 -7.51 14.85 4.60
N GLY A 243 -8.32 15.16 3.59
CA GLY A 243 -8.13 16.33 2.74
C GLY A 243 -6.70 16.41 2.19
N ASN A 244 -6.01 17.53 2.42
CA ASN A 244 -4.65 17.75 1.95
C ASN A 244 -3.59 16.94 2.72
N GLY A 245 -3.92 16.42 3.92
CA GLY A 245 -3.03 15.60 4.74
C GLY A 245 -2.75 14.20 4.16
N ILE A 246 -3.33 13.86 3.00
CA ILE A 246 -2.99 12.65 2.25
C ILE A 246 -1.58 12.74 1.64
N ASN A 247 -1.15 13.92 1.21
CA ASN A 247 0.12 14.10 0.50
C ASN A 247 1.31 13.74 1.38
N GLU A 248 1.30 14.20 2.63
CA GLU A 248 2.31 13.86 3.64
C GLU A 248 2.34 12.33 3.92
N LEU A 249 1.18 11.69 3.95
CA LEU A 249 1.10 10.25 4.16
C LEU A 249 1.71 9.48 2.99
N ILE A 250 1.37 9.86 1.75
CA ILE A 250 1.85 9.20 0.55
C ILE A 250 3.35 9.36 0.38
N ALA A 251 3.90 10.55 0.66
CA ALA A 251 5.33 10.79 0.67
C ALA A 251 6.08 9.82 1.60
N ARG A 252 5.51 9.47 2.76
CA ARG A 252 6.08 8.47 3.69
C ARG A 252 5.90 7.01 3.25
N CYS A 253 4.97 6.74 2.34
CA CYS A 253 4.63 5.41 1.83
C CYS A 253 5.35 5.03 0.53
N MET A 254 6.04 5.98 -0.12
CA MET A 254 6.82 5.72 -1.33
C MET A 254 8.16 5.04 -1.02
#